data_AF-A0A7K1JKP5-F1
#
_entry.id   AF-A0A7K1JKP5-F1
#
_cell.length_a   1.000
_cell.length_b   1.000
_cell.length_c   1.000
_cell.angle_alpha   90.00
_cell.angle_beta   90.00
_cell.angle_gamma   90.00
#
_symmetry.space_group_name_H-M   'P 1'
#
loop_
_entity.id
_entity.type
_entity.pdbx_description
1 polymer ?
#
loop_
_entity_poly.entity_id
_entity_poly.type
_entity_poly.pdbx_seq_one_letter_code
_entity_poly.pdbx_strand_id
1 'polypeptide(L)'
;MLPTTRESGLRAGPVPIPSLAATTRRTVRPGVVGGRPRVDTRPRPAHRADLAQSRLFEAMLLDEVADLEDQMTLLERRSRRDAGTAERGADRPSDALLALSRRLIEVQRMLDALHRRFPDTGDSLRVI
;
A
#
# COMPACT_ATOMS: atom_id res chain seq x y z
N MET A 1 -54.99 16.55 -3.44
CA MET A 1 -54.54 16.36 -4.84
C MET A 1 -53.03 16.51 -4.88
N LEU A 2 -52.36 15.58 -5.58
CA LEU A 2 -50.90 15.40 -5.73
C LEU A 2 -50.25 16.48 -6.65
N PRO A 3 -48.90 16.59 -6.66
CA PRO A 3 -48.13 17.78 -7.07
C PRO A 3 -47.64 17.74 -8.53
N THR A 4 -47.23 18.89 -9.08
CA THR A 4 -46.48 18.97 -10.35
C THR A 4 -45.08 19.54 -10.16
N THR A 5 -44.11 18.62 -10.14
CA THR A 5 -42.86 18.62 -10.93
C THR A 5 -42.00 19.89 -11.05
N ARG A 6 -40.95 19.92 -10.22
CA ARG A 6 -39.51 19.78 -10.53
C ARG A 6 -38.97 20.25 -11.91
N GLU A 7 -37.81 20.90 -11.80
CA GLU A 7 -36.65 20.86 -12.71
C GLU A 7 -36.71 21.61 -14.04
N SER A 8 -35.83 22.59 -14.20
CA SER A 8 -35.07 22.76 -15.45
C SER A 8 -33.77 23.50 -15.17
N GLY A 9 -32.69 22.72 -15.11
CA GLY A 9 -31.33 23.21 -14.96
C GLY A 9 -30.88 24.08 -16.12
N LEU A 10 -29.98 25.01 -15.78
CA LEU A 10 -29.23 25.84 -16.72
C LEU A 10 -28.43 24.93 -17.65
N ARG A 11 -28.92 24.75 -18.88
CA ARG A 11 -28.17 24.11 -19.96
C ARG A 11 -26.99 25.00 -20.31
N ALA A 12 -25.79 24.59 -19.88
CA ALA A 12 -24.53 25.10 -20.41
C ALA A 12 -24.52 24.91 -21.93
N GLY A 13 -24.36 26.01 -22.68
CA GLY A 13 -24.21 25.98 -24.12
C GLY A 13 -22.97 25.18 -24.54
N PRO A 14 -22.97 24.57 -25.73
CA PRO A 14 -21.85 23.76 -26.20
C PRO A 14 -20.60 24.64 -26.38
N VAL A 15 -19.55 24.33 -25.61
CA VAL A 15 -18.22 24.91 -25.78
C VAL A 15 -17.61 24.36 -27.08
N PRO A 16 -17.08 25.20 -27.97
CA PRO A 16 -16.45 24.71 -29.20
C PRO A 16 -15.15 23.96 -28.87
N ILE A 17 -15.10 22.68 -29.22
CA ILE A 17 -13.88 21.87 -29.19
C ILE A 17 -12.98 22.34 -30.34
N PRO A 18 -11.74 22.78 -30.11
CA PRO A 18 -10.81 23.05 -31.20
C PRO A 18 -10.49 21.76 -31.95
N SER A 19 -10.94 21.70 -33.20
CA SER A 19 -10.64 20.65 -34.18
C SER A 19 -9.15 20.69 -34.53
N LEU A 20 -8.36 19.81 -33.92
CA LEU A 20 -6.99 19.50 -34.36
C LEU A 20 -7.04 18.55 -35.57
N ALA A 21 -7.66 18.99 -36.66
CA ALA A 21 -7.51 18.37 -37.97
C ALA A 21 -6.25 18.93 -38.67
N ALA A 22 -5.09 18.73 -38.05
CA ALA A 22 -3.80 18.84 -38.71
C ALA A 22 -3.31 17.42 -39.03
N THR A 23 -3.73 16.92 -40.19
CA THR A 23 -3.23 15.69 -40.79
C THR A 23 -1.74 15.84 -41.13
N THR A 24 -0.86 15.61 -40.16
CA THR A 24 0.52 15.24 -40.44
C THR A 24 0.58 13.74 -40.65
N ARG A 25 0.49 13.33 -41.92
CA ARG A 25 0.69 11.95 -42.38
C ARG A 25 2.16 11.58 -42.17
N ARG A 26 2.52 11.23 -40.93
CA ARG A 26 3.85 10.70 -40.60
C ARG A 26 3.94 9.28 -41.15
N THR A 27 4.60 9.13 -42.29
CA THR A 27 4.97 7.82 -42.85
C THR A 27 5.99 7.17 -41.92
N VAL A 28 5.51 6.29 -41.04
CA VAL A 28 6.37 5.40 -40.26
C VAL A 28 6.91 4.35 -41.22
N ARG A 29 8.21 4.46 -41.57
CA ARG A 29 8.94 3.38 -42.25
C ARG A 29 8.92 2.15 -41.33
N PRO A 30 8.55 0.96 -41.80
CA PRO A 30 8.64 -0.26 -41.00
C PRO A 30 10.11 -0.69 -40.98
N GLY A 31 10.85 -0.19 -39.98
CA GLY A 31 12.23 -0.59 -39.70
C GLY A 31 12.28 -1.33 -38.37
N VAL A 32 12.37 -2.65 -38.44
CA VAL A 32 12.86 -3.58 -37.40
C VAL A 32 12.14 -3.51 -36.04
N VAL A 33 11.08 -4.32 -35.92
CA VAL A 33 10.70 -4.90 -34.63
C VAL A 33 11.73 -5.97 -34.29
N GLY A 34 12.45 -5.84 -33.17
CA GLY A 34 13.37 -6.90 -32.77
C GLY A 34 14.39 -6.62 -31.67
N GLY A 35 14.24 -5.56 -30.88
CA GLY A 35 15.01 -5.41 -29.64
C GLY A 35 14.08 -5.53 -28.45
N ARG A 36 13.92 -6.73 -27.87
CA ARG A 36 13.39 -6.83 -26.51
C ARG A 36 14.20 -5.84 -25.65
N PRO A 37 13.58 -4.92 -24.89
CA PRO A 37 14.34 -4.18 -23.89
C PRO A 37 15.00 -5.23 -23.01
N ARG A 38 16.34 -5.31 -23.09
CA ARG A 38 17.10 -6.14 -22.18
C ARG A 38 16.76 -5.58 -20.81
N VAL A 39 15.95 -6.30 -20.05
CA VAL A 39 15.71 -6.00 -18.64
C VAL A 39 17.09 -6.01 -18.02
N ASP A 40 17.59 -4.83 -17.70
CA ASP A 40 18.87 -4.68 -17.04
C ASP A 40 18.67 -5.27 -15.65
N THR A 41 19.10 -6.51 -15.47
CA THR A 41 18.98 -7.26 -14.20
C THR A 41 20.01 -6.80 -13.18
N ARG A 42 20.82 -5.79 -13.53
CA ARG A 42 21.78 -5.18 -12.62
C ARG A 42 21.02 -4.40 -11.55
N PRO A 43 21.34 -4.59 -10.26
CA PRO A 43 20.78 -3.77 -9.19
C PRO A 43 21.12 -2.31 -9.47
N ARG A 44 20.13 -1.52 -9.91
CA ARG A 44 20.30 -0.09 -10.08
C ARG A 44 20.30 0.52 -8.68
N PRO A 45 21.24 1.42 -8.33
CA PRO A 45 21.18 2.13 -7.06
C PRO A 45 19.81 2.80 -6.92
N ALA A 46 19.19 2.63 -5.75
CA ALA A 46 17.86 3.17 -5.45
C ALA A 46 17.83 4.67 -5.76
N HIS A 47 16.84 5.10 -6.54
CA HIS A 47 16.68 6.52 -6.83
C HIS A 47 16.33 7.26 -5.53
N ARG A 48 16.73 8.53 -5.37
CA ARG A 48 16.41 9.32 -4.15
C ARG A 48 14.91 9.34 -3.83
N ALA A 49 14.08 9.30 -4.86
CA ALA A 49 12.62 9.18 -4.72
C ALA A 49 12.21 7.84 -4.09
N ASP A 50 12.81 6.73 -4.51
CA ASP A 50 12.53 5.40 -3.97
C ASP A 50 12.92 5.32 -2.48
N LEU A 51 14.01 5.97 -2.09
CA LEU A 51 14.44 6.07 -0.68
C LEU A 51 13.50 6.93 0.17
N ALA A 52 13.02 8.05 -0.37
CA ALA A 52 12.02 8.86 0.33
C ALA A 52 10.70 8.10 0.50
N GLN A 53 10.29 7.37 -0.54
CA GLN A 53 9.11 6.51 -0.50
C GLN A 53 9.27 5.34 0.47
N SER A 54 10.44 4.68 0.50
CA SER A 54 10.69 3.57 1.43
C SER A 54 10.55 4.03 2.88
N ARG A 55 11.07 5.20 3.23
CA ARG A 55 10.93 5.78 4.58
C ARG A 55 9.48 6.07 4.97
N LEU A 56 8.67 6.52 4.02
CA LEU A 56 7.23 6.70 4.25
C LEU A 56 6.53 5.35 4.48
N PHE A 57 6.85 4.34 3.67
CA PHE A 57 6.31 2.98 3.87
C PHE A 57 6.73 2.37 5.20
N GLU A 58 7.99 2.57 5.60
CA GLU A 58 8.51 2.13 6.88
C GLU A 58 7.73 2.75 8.05
N ALA A 59 7.50 4.07 8.03
CA ALA A 59 6.71 4.74 9.06
C ALA A 59 5.29 4.15 9.17
N MET A 60 4.60 3.96 8.03
CA MET A 60 3.26 3.36 8.02
C MET A 60 3.23 1.92 8.55
N LEU A 61 4.25 1.12 8.25
CA LEU A 61 4.34 -0.26 8.73
C LEU A 61 4.65 -0.32 10.23
N LEU A 62 5.46 0.60 10.76
CA LEU A 62 5.72 0.71 12.20
C LEU A 62 4.46 1.14 12.96
N ASP A 63 3.69 2.08 12.42
CA ASP A 63 2.40 2.48 13.00
C ASP A 63 1.43 1.29 13.01
N GLU A 64 1.34 0.52 11.91
CA GLU A 64 0.51 -0.70 11.85
C GLU A 64 0.97 -1.76 12.88
N VAL A 65 2.27 -1.91 13.13
CA VAL A 65 2.78 -2.81 14.18
C VAL A 65 2.25 -2.37 15.55
N ALA A 66 2.35 -1.09 15.88
CA ALA A 66 1.85 -0.56 17.15
C ALA A 66 0.33 -0.79 17.30
N ASP A 67 -0.43 -0.51 16.25
CA ASP A 67 -1.89 -0.74 16.23
C ASP A 67 -2.27 -2.21 16.44
N LEU A 68 -1.52 -3.14 15.85
CA LEU A 68 -1.74 -4.58 16.01
C LEU A 68 -1.42 -5.05 17.43
N GLU A 69 -0.33 -4.56 18.02
CA GLU A 69 0.05 -4.87 19.41
C GLU A 69 -0.99 -4.36 20.42
N ASP A 70 -1.53 -3.16 20.19
CA ASP A 70 -2.61 -2.59 21.00
C ASP A 70 -3.89 -3.42 20.88
N GLN A 71 -4.28 -3.82 19.68
CA GLN A 71 -5.43 -4.69 19.45
C GLN A 71 -5.29 -6.05 20.15
N MET A 72 -4.10 -6.67 20.06
CA MET A 72 -3.80 -7.92 20.77
C MET A 72 -3.94 -7.72 22.28
N THR A 73 -3.35 -6.66 22.83
CA THR A 73 -3.43 -6.34 24.27
C THR A 73 -4.87 -6.16 24.74
N LEU A 74 -5.70 -5.43 23.98
CA LEU A 74 -7.11 -5.24 24.30
C LEU A 74 -7.89 -6.56 24.28
N LEU A 75 -7.62 -7.41 23.29
CA LEU A 75 -8.32 -8.68 23.13
C LEU A 75 -7.92 -9.70 24.20
N GLU A 76 -6.64 -9.75 24.58
CA GLU A 76 -6.18 -10.53 25.73
C GLU A 76 -6.83 -10.07 27.04
N ARG A 77 -6.88 -8.76 27.29
CA ARG A 77 -7.54 -8.20 28.48
C ARG A 77 -9.02 -8.54 28.54
N ARG A 78 -9.68 -8.61 27.38
CA ARG A 78 -11.08 -9.03 27.28
C ARG A 78 -11.23 -10.53 27.57
N SER A 79 -10.42 -11.35 26.92
CA SER A 79 -10.41 -12.81 27.12
C SER A 79 -10.18 -13.19 28.60
N ARG A 80 -9.25 -12.54 29.30
CA ARG A 80 -9.02 -12.76 30.75
C ARG A 80 -10.23 -12.39 31.61
N ARG A 81 -10.98 -11.34 31.26
CA ARG A 81 -12.20 -10.94 31.97
C ARG A 81 -13.31 -11.97 31.77
N ASP A 82 -13.49 -12.43 30.54
CA ASP A 82 -14.50 -13.43 30.19
C ASP A 82 -14.16 -14.80 30.83
N ALA A 83 -12.88 -15.20 30.82
CA ALA A 83 -12.38 -16.42 31.47
C ALA A 83 -12.50 -16.39 33.01
N GLY A 84 -12.46 -15.21 33.63
CA GLY A 84 -12.75 -15.07 35.07
C GLY A 84 -14.19 -15.39 35.44
N THR A 85 -15.11 -15.40 34.45
CA THR A 85 -16.54 -15.72 34.64
C THR A 85 -16.93 -17.13 34.20
N ALA A 86 -16.09 -17.82 33.41
CA ALA A 86 -16.34 -19.17 32.93
C ALA A 86 -15.46 -20.21 33.67
N GLU A 87 -16.05 -21.28 34.20
CA GLU A 87 -15.29 -22.37 34.83
C GLU A 87 -14.24 -22.95 33.87
N ARG A 88 -13.02 -23.14 34.40
CA ARG A 88 -11.77 -23.44 33.69
C ARG A 88 -11.87 -24.62 32.73
N GLY A 89 -12.12 -24.35 31.45
CA GLY A 89 -11.73 -25.18 30.32
C GLY A 89 -10.46 -24.62 29.69
N ALA A 90 -9.51 -25.49 29.31
CA ALA A 90 -8.18 -25.14 28.83
C ALA A 90 -8.16 -23.96 27.83
N ASP A 91 -7.46 -22.90 28.24
CA ASP A 91 -7.44 -21.57 27.63
C ASP A 91 -6.63 -21.58 26.32
N ARG A 92 -7.27 -21.97 25.22
CA ARG A 92 -6.67 -21.79 23.89
C ARG A 92 -6.77 -20.32 23.49
N PRO A 93 -5.72 -19.73 22.90
CA PRO A 93 -5.80 -18.38 22.36
C PRO A 93 -6.94 -18.30 21.35
N SER A 94 -7.74 -17.24 21.42
CA SER A 94 -8.85 -17.05 20.49
C SER A 94 -8.35 -17.00 19.04
N ASP A 95 -9.19 -17.44 18.10
CA ASP A 95 -8.86 -17.39 16.67
C ASP A 95 -8.52 -15.96 16.21
N ALA A 96 -9.13 -14.95 16.85
CA ALA A 96 -8.84 -13.55 16.62
C ALA A 96 -7.41 -13.16 17.06
N LEU A 97 -6.92 -13.63 18.21
CA LEU A 97 -5.52 -13.43 18.62
C LEU A 97 -4.57 -14.09 17.61
N LEU A 98 -4.86 -15.32 17.20
CA LEU A 98 -4.03 -16.01 16.22
C LEU A 98 -4.01 -15.31 14.86
N ALA A 99 -5.12 -14.70 14.44
CA ALA A 99 -5.19 -13.90 13.22
C ALA A 99 -4.33 -12.64 13.34
N LEU A 100 -4.42 -11.90 14.45
CA LEU A 100 -3.60 -10.72 14.71
C LEU A 100 -2.11 -11.07 14.76
N SER A 101 -1.72 -12.16 15.44
CA SER A 101 -0.32 -12.58 15.49
C SER A 101 0.22 -12.94 14.11
N ARG A 102 -0.57 -13.60 13.25
CA ARG A 102 -0.16 -13.86 11.86
C ARG A 102 0.03 -12.57 11.07
N ARG A 103 -0.85 -11.60 11.26
CA ARG A 103 -0.75 -10.29 10.61
C ARG A 103 0.47 -9.51 11.08
N LEU A 104 0.76 -9.51 12.38
CA LEU A 104 1.96 -8.88 12.93
C LEU A 104 3.24 -9.44 12.31
N ILE A 105 3.32 -10.78 12.20
CA ILE A 105 4.46 -11.45 11.55
C ILE A 105 4.56 -11.06 10.06
N GLU A 106 3.45 -10.93 9.36
CA GLU A 106 3.42 -10.47 7.97
C GLU A 106 3.99 -9.06 7.82
N VAL A 107 3.52 -8.12 8.64
CA VAL A 107 3.98 -6.72 8.63
C VAL A 107 5.47 -6.64 8.98
N GLN A 108 5.93 -7.40 9.97
CA GLN A 108 7.36 -7.46 10.31
C GLN A 108 8.20 -8.00 9.14
N ARG A 109 7.72 -9.01 8.41
CA ARG A 109 8.40 -9.51 7.20
C ARG A 109 8.45 -8.48 6.09
N MET A 110 7.42 -7.65 5.96
CA MET A 110 7.40 -6.54 5.00
C MET A 110 8.45 -5.48 5.37
N LEU A 111 8.57 -5.12 6.65
CA LEU A 111 9.62 -4.24 7.15
C LEU A 111 11.01 -4.80 6.85
N ASP A 112 11.26 -6.07 7.18
CA ASP A 112 12.54 -6.73 6.90
C ASP A 112 12.87 -6.73 5.41
N ALA A 113 11.88 -6.99 4.55
CA ALA A 113 12.06 -6.97 3.10
C ALA A 113 12.36 -5.54 2.58
N LEU A 114 11.72 -4.53 3.18
CA LEU A 114 11.93 -3.13 2.86
C LEU A 114 13.36 -2.69 3.22
N HIS A 115 13.82 -3.01 4.43
CA HIS A 115 15.18 -2.71 4.90
C HIS A 115 16.25 -3.42 4.08
N ARG A 116 16.04 -4.68 3.70
CA ARG A 116 16.97 -5.40 2.81
C ARG A 116 17.07 -4.76 1.43
N ARG A 117 15.97 -4.19 0.91
CA ARG A 117 15.93 -3.56 -0.41
C ARG A 117 16.49 -2.14 -0.39
N PHE A 118 16.28 -1.41 0.70
CA PHE A 118 16.73 -0.03 0.88
C PHE A 118 17.54 0.07 2.18
N PRO A 119 18.77 -0.46 2.20
CA PRO A 119 19.64 -0.33 3.36
C PRO A 119 19.91 1.15 3.60
N ASP A 120 19.73 1.59 4.84
CA ASP A 120 20.00 2.98 5.18
C ASP A 120 21.48 3.23 4.94
N THR A 121 21.81 4.20 4.08
CA THR A 121 23.17 4.40 3.58
C THR A 121 24.16 4.76 4.71
N GLY A 122 23.66 5.08 5.90
CA GLY A 122 24.43 5.34 7.11
C GLY A 122 25.02 4.11 7.80
N ASP A 123 24.52 2.90 7.54
CA ASP A 123 25.02 1.68 8.23
C ASP A 123 26.21 1.03 7.50
N SER A 124 26.38 1.31 6.20
CA SER A 124 27.54 0.84 5.41
C SER A 124 28.84 1.61 5.69
N LEU A 125 28.80 2.70 6.45
CA LEU A 125 29.98 3.47 6.88
C LEU A 125 30.50 3.08 8.27
N ARG A 126 29.87 2.10 8.94
CA ARG A 126 30.31 1.57 10.24
C ARG A 126 31.10 0.26 10.09
N VAL A 127 32.10 0.26 9.23
CA VAL A 127 33.18 -0.75 9.24
C VAL A 127 34.47 0.03 9.04
N ILE A 128 35.16 0.30 10.15
CA ILE A 128 36.50 0.89 10.20
C ILE A 128 37.51 -0.26 10.24
#